data_AF-A0A9X7M370-F1
#
_entry.id   AF-A0A9X7M370-F1
#
_cell.length_a   1.000
_cell.length_b   1.000
_cell.length_c   1.000
_cell.angle_alpha   90.00
_cell.angle_beta   90.00
_cell.angle_gamma   90.00
#
_symmetry.space_group_name_H-M   'P 1'
#
loop_
_entity.id
_entity.type
_entity.pdbx_description
1 polymer ?
#
loop_
_entity_poly.entity_id
_entity_poly.type
_entity_poly.pdbx_seq_one_letter_code
_entity_poly.pdbx_strand_id
1 'polypeptide(L)'
;MLKKQEILAVYQKGPQAICDFVHHLENQIQDLKGRIEELENRSKKNSTNSHKPPSTDGLCKPVTKSLRKPSNRPTGGQLGHKGHTLHLTTNPDHTITYSPTHCTCCNTSLHHEPVKGYRIRQVYDLPPIQIEVTEHKMEQKECPHCHSIQESQFPSTVSRSVQYGPHIKRLIPYLTHYQCIS
;
A
#
# COMPACT_ATOMS: atom_id res chain seq x y z
N MET A 1 20.47 -32.26 39.81
CA MET A 1 21.08 -33.60 39.70
C MET A 1 20.41 -34.51 40.69
N LEU A 2 20.10 -35.75 40.28
CA LEU A 2 19.51 -36.76 41.17
C LEU A 2 20.39 -36.96 42.41
N LYS A 3 19.77 -36.89 43.59
CA LYS A 3 20.49 -37.06 44.84
C LYS A 3 20.71 -38.54 45.10
N LYS A 4 21.87 -38.89 45.65
CA LYS A 4 22.22 -40.28 46.00
C LYS A 4 21.13 -40.98 46.83
N GLN A 5 20.45 -40.25 47.70
CA GLN A 5 19.34 -40.74 48.53
C GLN A 5 18.12 -41.18 47.70
N GLU A 6 17.80 -40.49 46.60
CA GLU A 6 16.67 -40.79 45.72
C GLU A 6 16.93 -42.08 44.91
N ILE A 7 18.18 -42.26 44.45
CA ILE A 7 18.61 -43.46 43.73
C ILE A 7 18.54 -44.69 44.64
N LEU A 8 19.00 -44.55 45.89
CA LEU A 8 18.94 -45.62 46.88
C LEU A 8 17.49 -45.98 47.24
N ALA A 9 16.58 -45.01 47.27
CA ALA A 9 15.16 -45.24 47.53
C ALA A 9 14.47 -46.02 46.38
N VAL A 10 14.89 -45.82 45.13
CA VAL A 10 14.43 -46.63 43.98
C VAL A 10 15.02 -48.04 44.03
N TYR A 11 16.31 -48.17 44.37
CA TYR A 11 16.99 -49.46 44.51
C TYR A 11 16.34 -50.37 45.56
N GLN A 12 15.92 -49.81 46.71
CA GLN A 12 15.25 -50.57 47.78
C GLN A 12 13.86 -51.08 47.41
N LYS A 13 13.20 -50.49 46.40
CA LYS A 13 11.86 -50.92 45.92
C LYS A 13 11.90 -52.11 44.96
N GLY A 14 13.09 -52.59 44.60
CA GLY A 14 13.28 -53.77 43.77
C GLY A 14 13.47 -53.48 42.27
N PRO A 15 13.70 -54.53 41.47
CA PRO A 15 14.15 -54.42 40.08
C PRO A 15 13.16 -53.71 39.16
N GLN A 16 11.85 -53.88 39.38
CA GLN A 16 10.81 -53.24 38.57
C GLN A 16 10.88 -51.71 38.67
N ALA A 17 11.07 -51.17 39.89
CA ALA A 17 11.16 -49.74 40.11
C ALA A 17 12.40 -49.11 39.44
N ILE A 18 13.48 -49.89 39.29
CA ILE A 18 14.69 -49.46 38.57
C ILE A 18 14.39 -49.38 37.07
N CYS A 19 13.73 -50.39 36.49
CA CYS A 19 13.34 -50.37 35.07
C CYS A 19 12.41 -49.19 34.76
N ASP A 20 11.39 -48.94 35.59
CA ASP A 20 10.46 -47.82 35.40
C ASP A 20 11.19 -46.47 35.49
N PHE A 21 12.16 -46.35 36.41
CA PHE A 21 12.97 -45.15 36.56
C PHE A 21 13.92 -44.93 35.37
N VAL A 22 14.54 -45.98 34.84
CA VAL A 22 15.39 -45.92 33.64
C VAL A 22 14.54 -45.50 32.43
N HIS A 23 13.39 -46.13 32.22
CA HIS A 23 12.48 -45.75 31.13
C HIS A 23 11.97 -44.30 31.25
N HIS A 24 11.70 -43.84 32.47
CA HIS A 24 11.34 -42.44 32.71
C HIS A 24 12.46 -41.48 32.30
N LEU A 25 13.71 -41.79 32.65
CA LEU A 25 14.87 -40.97 32.25
C LEU A 25 15.12 -41.03 30.74
N GLU A 26 15.01 -42.20 30.11
CA GLU A 26 15.12 -42.36 28.66
C GLU A 26 14.10 -41.50 27.93
N ASN A 27 12.84 -41.51 28.38
CA ASN A 27 11.77 -40.68 27.82
C ASN A 27 12.07 -39.19 27.98
N GLN A 28 12.55 -38.75 29.16
CA GLN A 28 12.95 -37.35 29.36
C GLN A 28 14.12 -36.94 28.44
N ILE A 29 15.11 -37.81 28.28
CA ILE A 29 16.24 -37.55 27.38
C ILE A 29 15.76 -37.43 25.94
N GLN A 30 14.82 -38.27 25.50
CA GLN A 30 14.28 -38.23 24.15
C GLN A 30 13.46 -36.97 23.89
N ASP A 31 12.63 -36.56 24.85
CA ASP A 31 11.84 -35.32 24.78
C ASP A 31 12.75 -34.08 24.73
N LEU A 32 13.76 -34.02 25.61
CA LEU A 32 14.74 -32.93 25.62
C LEU A 32 15.55 -32.86 24.32
N LYS A 33 15.96 -34.01 23.77
CA LYS A 33 16.64 -34.06 22.46
C LYS A 33 15.76 -33.51 21.34
N GLY A 34 14.50 -33.92 21.30
CA GLY A 34 13.53 -33.40 20.32
C GLY A 34 13.37 -31.88 20.47
N ARG A 35 13.26 -31.38 21.70
CA ARG A 35 13.12 -29.94 21.95
C ARG A 35 14.36 -29.15 21.56
N ILE A 36 15.55 -29.67 21.81
CA ILE A 36 16.81 -29.04 21.39
C ILE A 36 16.85 -28.96 19.86
N GLU A 37 16.52 -30.05 19.16
CA GLU A 37 16.51 -30.08 17.70
C GLU A 37 15.50 -29.06 17.12
N GLU A 38 14.30 -28.97 17.67
CA GLU A 38 13.30 -27.96 17.28
C GLU A 38 13.82 -26.52 17.46
N LEU A 39 14.41 -26.23 18.62
CA LEU A 39 14.92 -24.90 18.94
C LEU A 39 16.10 -24.52 18.04
N GLU A 40 17.02 -25.45 17.80
CA GLU A 40 18.13 -25.26 16.86
C GLU A 40 17.63 -25.00 15.43
N ASN A 41 16.67 -25.82 14.97
CA ASN A 41 16.08 -25.67 13.64
C ASN A 41 15.34 -24.34 13.49
N ARG A 42 14.71 -23.85 14.56
CA ARG A 42 14.07 -22.52 14.56
C ARG A 42 15.10 -21.40 14.49
N SER A 43 16.23 -21.54 15.21
CA SER A 43 17.31 -20.54 15.25
C SER A 43 18.10 -20.46 13.93
N LYS A 44 18.25 -21.58 13.21
CA LYS A 44 19.00 -21.62 11.93
C LYS A 44 18.22 -21.07 10.72
N LYS A 45 16.91 -20.80 10.87
CA LYS A 45 16.03 -20.32 9.79
C LYS A 45 16.01 -18.80 9.67
N ASN A 46 16.53 -18.27 8.57
CA ASN A 46 16.52 -16.86 8.18
C ASN A 46 15.82 -16.65 6.83
N SER A 47 15.67 -15.39 6.39
CA SER A 47 15.03 -15.08 5.10
C SER A 47 15.71 -15.70 3.88
N THR A 48 17.02 -15.96 3.96
CA THR A 48 17.81 -16.57 2.87
C THR A 48 17.49 -18.05 2.68
N ASN A 49 17.15 -18.79 3.74
CA ASN A 49 17.01 -20.25 3.68
C ASN A 49 15.60 -20.78 4.03
N SER A 50 14.63 -19.92 4.36
CA SER A 50 13.34 -20.38 4.89
C SER A 50 12.09 -19.67 4.37
N HIS A 51 12.18 -18.95 3.25
CA HIS A 51 11.07 -18.17 2.65
C HIS A 51 10.40 -17.17 3.62
N LYS A 52 11.01 -16.94 4.79
CA LYS A 52 10.56 -15.93 5.74
C LYS A 52 10.87 -14.54 5.18
N PRO A 53 10.01 -13.54 5.42
CA PRO A 53 10.32 -12.20 4.99
C PRO A 53 11.55 -11.68 5.75
N PRO A 54 12.48 -10.94 5.10
CA PRO A 54 13.69 -10.38 5.71
C PRO A 54 13.43 -9.56 6.97
N SER A 55 12.24 -8.98 7.12
CA SER A 55 11.80 -8.26 8.32
C SER A 55 11.89 -9.11 9.59
N THR A 56 11.72 -10.42 9.48
CA THR A 56 11.70 -11.42 10.58
C THR A 56 13.10 -11.74 11.13
N ASP A 57 14.17 -11.42 10.40
CA ASP A 57 15.55 -11.73 10.80
C ASP A 57 16.07 -10.85 11.96
N GLY A 58 15.27 -9.90 12.46
CA GLY A 58 15.61 -9.07 13.62
C GLY A 58 16.82 -8.17 13.39
N LEU A 59 17.72 -8.10 14.38
CA LEU A 59 18.97 -7.33 14.31
C LEU A 59 20.09 -8.05 13.54
N CYS A 60 19.90 -9.33 13.20
CA CYS A 60 20.87 -10.13 12.45
C CYS A 60 20.77 -9.92 10.93
N LYS A 61 20.01 -8.91 10.47
CA LYS A 61 19.88 -8.58 9.06
C LYS A 61 21.25 -8.18 8.49
N PRO A 62 21.66 -8.71 7.34
CA PRO A 62 22.88 -8.26 6.69
C PRO A 62 22.75 -6.79 6.32
N VAL A 63 23.78 -5.99 6.60
CA VAL A 63 23.83 -4.59 6.18
C VAL A 63 23.88 -4.57 4.65
N THR A 64 22.77 -4.19 4.02
CA THR A 64 22.71 -4.08 2.57
C THR A 64 23.52 -2.87 2.12
N LYS A 65 24.64 -3.11 1.44
CA LYS A 65 25.41 -2.06 0.79
C LYS A 65 24.71 -1.67 -0.51
N SER A 66 24.62 -0.36 -0.77
CA SER A 66 24.10 0.13 -2.04
C SER A 66 24.92 -0.45 -3.21
N LEU A 67 24.24 -1.10 -4.15
CA LEU A 67 24.85 -1.55 -5.41
C LEU A 67 25.09 -0.38 -6.39
N ARG A 68 24.63 0.83 -6.03
CA ARG A 68 24.78 2.01 -6.87
C ARG A 68 26.25 2.41 -6.90
N LYS A 69 26.83 2.50 -8.11
CA LYS A 69 28.14 3.10 -8.31
C LYS A 69 28.10 4.58 -7.88
N PRO A 70 29.12 5.09 -7.18
CA PRO A 70 29.20 6.51 -6.85
C PRO A 70 29.16 7.33 -8.13
N SER A 71 28.35 8.39 -8.13
CA SER A 71 28.29 9.34 -9.24
C SER A 71 28.91 10.65 -8.79
N ASN A 72 29.78 11.21 -9.61
CA ASN A 72 30.33 12.55 -9.40
C ASN A 72 29.34 13.67 -9.77
N ARG A 73 28.09 13.32 -10.11
CA ARG A 73 27.05 14.29 -10.43
C ARG A 73 26.59 14.96 -9.14
N PRO A 74 26.46 16.30 -9.13
CA PRO A 74 25.91 17.00 -7.98
C PRO A 74 24.49 16.50 -7.70
N THR A 75 24.12 16.48 -6.43
CA THR A 75 22.75 16.19 -6.00
C THR A 75 21.82 17.30 -6.50
N GLY A 76 20.76 16.94 -7.23
CA GLY A 76 19.79 17.88 -7.77
C GLY A 76 19.70 17.86 -9.30
N GLY A 77 19.00 18.83 -9.87
CA GLY A 77 18.90 19.01 -11.32
C GLY A 77 20.26 19.30 -11.94
N GLN A 78 20.59 18.64 -13.06
CA GLN A 78 21.87 18.85 -13.72
C GLN A 78 21.87 20.20 -14.48
N LEU A 79 23.04 20.80 -14.63
CA LEU A 79 23.23 21.96 -15.48
C LEU A 79 22.80 21.64 -16.93
N GLY A 80 21.90 22.45 -17.50
CA GLY A 80 21.39 22.29 -18.85
C GLY A 80 20.01 21.61 -18.98
N HIS A 81 19.40 21.12 -17.89
CA HIS A 81 18.01 20.66 -17.94
C HIS A 81 17.06 21.82 -18.21
N LYS A 82 16.29 21.72 -19.29
CA LYS A 82 15.24 22.69 -19.61
C LYS A 82 14.10 22.51 -18.60
N GLY A 83 13.83 23.55 -17.81
CA GLY A 83 12.62 23.59 -16.99
C GLY A 83 11.37 23.53 -17.86
N HIS A 84 10.32 22.89 -17.37
CA HIS A 84 8.98 22.90 -17.98
C HIS A 84 8.04 23.59 -17.00
N THR A 85 8.15 24.91 -16.93
CA THR A 85 7.29 25.74 -16.09
C THR A 85 6.02 26.08 -16.87
N LEU A 86 4.87 26.14 -16.20
CA LEU A 86 3.64 26.65 -16.81
C LEU A 86 3.82 28.12 -17.18
N HIS A 87 3.47 28.46 -18.42
CA HIS A 87 3.52 29.82 -18.95
C HIS A 87 2.11 30.42 -18.97
N LEU A 88 2.04 31.75 -18.88
CA LEU A 88 0.77 32.46 -19.09
C LEU A 88 0.27 32.24 -20.52
N THR A 89 -1.00 31.85 -20.66
CA THR A 89 -1.70 31.85 -21.95
C THR A 89 -2.15 33.27 -22.31
N THR A 90 -2.10 33.62 -23.60
CA THR A 90 -2.67 34.87 -24.10
C THR A 90 -4.18 34.80 -24.25
N ASN A 91 -4.76 33.60 -24.29
CA ASN A 91 -6.19 33.35 -24.49
C ASN A 91 -6.73 32.46 -23.35
N PRO A 92 -7.06 33.02 -22.17
CA PRO A 92 -7.73 32.27 -21.12
C PRO A 92 -9.22 32.05 -21.44
N ASP A 93 -9.78 30.90 -21.05
CA ASP A 93 -11.20 30.58 -21.28
C ASP A 93 -12.14 31.58 -20.58
N HIS A 94 -11.74 32.06 -19.40
CA HIS A 94 -12.48 33.04 -18.61
C HIS A 94 -11.54 34.11 -18.03
N THR A 95 -11.98 35.37 -18.03
CA THR A 95 -11.25 36.49 -17.40
C THR A 95 -12.13 37.16 -16.36
N ILE A 96 -11.62 37.24 -15.12
CA ILE A 96 -12.28 37.95 -14.02
C ILE A 96 -11.37 39.10 -13.58
N THR A 97 -11.91 40.32 -13.59
CA THR A 97 -11.17 41.53 -13.20
C THR A 97 -11.59 41.97 -11.81
N TYR A 98 -10.62 42.18 -10.92
CA TYR A 98 -10.83 42.69 -9.57
C TYR A 98 -10.39 44.16 -9.53
N SER A 99 -11.36 45.08 -9.50
CA SER A 99 -11.10 46.52 -9.48
C SER A 99 -11.12 47.07 -8.04
N PRO A 100 -10.12 47.86 -7.63
CA PRO A 100 -10.17 48.53 -6.33
C PRO A 100 -11.24 49.61 -6.35
N THR A 101 -12.04 49.69 -5.28
CA THR A 101 -13.09 50.71 -5.15
C THR A 101 -12.60 51.95 -4.42
N HIS A 102 -11.65 51.80 -3.50
CA HIS A 102 -11.11 52.88 -2.66
C HIS A 102 -9.59 52.76 -2.51
N CYS A 103 -8.93 53.91 -2.30
CA CYS A 103 -7.53 53.96 -1.95
C CYS A 103 -7.30 53.44 -0.52
N THR A 104 -6.38 52.49 -0.35
CA THR A 104 -6.07 51.92 0.98
C THR A 104 -5.40 52.90 1.94
N CYS A 105 -4.83 53.99 1.44
CA CYS A 105 -4.11 54.98 2.27
C CYS A 105 -5.00 56.13 2.76
N CYS A 106 -5.93 56.62 1.93
CA CYS A 106 -6.74 57.81 2.23
C CYS A 106 -8.25 57.61 2.01
N ASN A 107 -8.68 56.41 1.63
CA ASN A 107 -10.08 56.03 1.38
C ASN A 107 -10.79 56.82 0.26
N THR A 108 -10.05 57.57 -0.58
CA THR A 108 -10.62 58.22 -1.76
C THR A 108 -11.20 57.18 -2.72
N SER A 109 -12.39 57.45 -3.28
CA SER A 109 -13.04 56.61 -4.28
C SER A 109 -12.21 56.53 -5.58
N LEU A 110 -12.08 55.34 -6.13
CA LEU A 110 -11.35 55.05 -7.38
C LEU A 110 -12.28 54.63 -8.52
N HIS A 111 -13.60 54.69 -8.34
CA HIS A 111 -14.58 54.20 -9.32
C HIS A 111 -14.49 54.87 -10.70
N HIS A 112 -14.03 56.12 -10.76
CA HIS A 112 -13.92 56.90 -11.99
C HIS A 112 -12.48 57.09 -12.46
N GLU A 113 -11.51 56.55 -11.72
CA GLU A 113 -10.11 56.67 -12.09
C GLU A 113 -9.74 55.69 -13.22
N PRO A 114 -8.91 56.10 -14.18
CA PRO A 114 -8.51 55.22 -15.28
C PRO A 114 -7.59 54.09 -14.79
N VAL A 115 -7.78 52.89 -15.34
CA VAL A 115 -6.91 51.74 -15.05
C VAL A 115 -5.51 51.99 -15.59
N LYS A 116 -4.49 51.93 -14.73
CA LYS A 116 -3.08 52.14 -15.11
C LYS A 116 -2.36 50.88 -15.60
N GLY A 117 -2.85 49.69 -15.28
CA GLY A 117 -2.25 48.43 -15.69
C GLY A 117 -2.80 47.24 -14.91
N TYR A 118 -2.39 46.03 -15.30
CA TYR A 118 -2.83 44.78 -14.70
C TYR A 118 -1.65 43.97 -14.18
N ARG A 119 -1.83 43.36 -13.00
CA ARG A 119 -1.00 42.23 -12.56
C ARG A 119 -1.79 40.95 -12.80
N ILE A 120 -1.32 40.13 -13.72
CA ILE A 120 -2.05 38.95 -14.19
C ILE A 120 -1.56 37.70 -13.44
N ARG A 121 -2.51 36.87 -13.01
CA ARG A 121 -2.29 35.50 -12.57
C ARG A 121 -3.33 34.62 -13.26
N GLN A 122 -2.92 33.43 -13.69
CA GLN A 122 -3.81 32.45 -14.29
C GLN A 122 -3.81 31.18 -13.45
N VAL A 123 -5.00 30.61 -13.29
CA VAL A 123 -5.21 29.34 -12.61
C VAL A 123 -5.59 28.35 -13.70
N TYR A 124 -4.76 27.31 -13.87
CA TYR A 124 -5.06 26.18 -14.74
C TYR A 124 -5.78 25.16 -13.88
N ASP A 125 -7.06 24.95 -14.16
CA ASP A 125 -7.88 24.01 -13.42
C ASP A 125 -8.66 23.11 -14.39
N LEU A 126 -9.13 21.98 -13.89
CA LEU A 126 -10.00 21.10 -14.64
C LEU A 126 -11.44 21.60 -14.51
N PRO A 127 -12.21 21.63 -15.62
CA PRO A 127 -13.64 21.87 -15.51
C PRO A 127 -14.29 20.78 -14.64
N PRO A 128 -15.49 21.03 -14.06
CA PRO A 128 -16.16 20.06 -13.21
C PRO A 128 -16.26 18.68 -13.85
N ILE A 129 -15.60 17.68 -13.26
CA ILE A 129 -15.64 16.30 -13.71
C ILE A 129 -16.89 15.65 -13.09
N GLN A 130 -17.85 15.27 -13.93
CA GLN A 130 -19.09 14.61 -13.50
C GLN A 130 -19.01 13.10 -13.76
N ILE A 131 -19.60 12.31 -12.85
CA ILE A 131 -19.72 10.87 -13.01
C ILE A 131 -21.04 10.59 -13.74
N GLU A 132 -20.94 9.98 -14.91
CA GLU A 132 -22.08 9.42 -15.63
C GLU A 132 -22.34 7.99 -15.14
N VAL A 133 -23.59 7.69 -14.79
CA VAL A 133 -24.02 6.36 -14.32
C VAL A 133 -24.90 5.71 -15.39
N THR A 134 -24.42 4.61 -15.95
CA THR A 134 -25.21 3.75 -16.86
C THR A 134 -25.78 2.57 -16.09
N GLU A 135 -27.12 2.46 -16.05
CA GLU A 135 -27.81 1.31 -15.49
C GLU A 135 -27.94 0.21 -16.56
N HIS A 136 -27.33 -0.95 -16.30
CA HIS A 136 -27.48 -2.13 -17.15
C HIS A 136 -28.59 -3.01 -16.60
N LYS A 137 -29.64 -3.25 -17.40
CA LYS A 137 -30.77 -4.12 -17.03
C LYS A 137 -30.78 -5.38 -17.89
N MET A 138 -31.17 -6.49 -17.29
CA MET A 138 -31.52 -7.71 -18.01
C MET A 138 -33.02 -7.92 -17.88
N GLU A 139 -33.66 -8.20 -19.00
CA GLU A 139 -35.06 -8.55 -19.00
C GLU A 139 -35.20 -10.01 -18.58
N GLN A 140 -36.19 -10.26 -17.72
CA GLN A 140 -36.63 -11.61 -17.38
C GLN A 140 -37.99 -11.84 -18.04
N LYS A 141 -38.11 -12.92 -18.80
CA LYS A 141 -39.35 -13.29 -19.51
C LYS A 141 -39.74 -14.71 -19.17
N GLU A 142 -41.01 -14.93 -18.88
CA GLU A 142 -41.53 -16.26 -18.64
C GLU A 142 -41.83 -16.97 -19.98
N CYS A 143 -41.37 -18.21 -20.12
CA CYS A 143 -41.70 -19.03 -21.27
C CYS A 143 -43.17 -19.50 -21.19
N PRO A 144 -44.02 -19.21 -22.18
CA PRO A 144 -45.46 -19.53 -22.12
C PRO A 144 -45.76 -21.04 -22.18
N HIS A 145 -44.78 -21.87 -22.55
CA HIS A 145 -44.96 -23.32 -22.69
C HIS A 145 -44.55 -24.10 -21.43
N CYS A 146 -43.45 -23.72 -20.78
CA CYS A 146 -42.91 -24.46 -19.62
C CYS A 146 -42.86 -23.63 -18.34
N HIS A 147 -43.31 -22.37 -18.39
CA HIS A 147 -43.35 -21.42 -17.26
C HIS A 147 -41.99 -21.14 -16.61
N SER A 148 -40.89 -21.49 -17.28
CA SER A 148 -39.54 -21.16 -16.81
C SER A 148 -39.21 -19.69 -17.10
N ILE A 149 -38.55 -19.03 -16.16
CA ILE A 149 -38.03 -17.67 -16.34
C ILE A 149 -36.73 -17.75 -17.15
N GLN A 150 -36.71 -17.04 -18.27
CA GLN A 150 -35.55 -16.88 -19.13
C GLN A 150 -34.94 -15.50 -18.91
N GLU A 151 -33.63 -15.42 -18.82
CA GLU A 151 -32.88 -14.17 -18.69
C GLU A 151 -31.63 -14.19 -19.57
N SER A 152 -31.19 -13.02 -20.02
CA SER A 152 -29.90 -12.86 -20.67
C SER A 152 -28.76 -12.80 -19.65
N GLN A 153 -27.52 -12.75 -20.12
CA GLN A 153 -26.34 -12.55 -19.27
C GLN A 153 -25.77 -11.15 -19.49
N PHE A 154 -25.23 -10.57 -18.42
CA PHE A 154 -24.50 -9.32 -18.53
C PHE A 154 -23.23 -9.55 -19.36
N PRO A 155 -22.79 -8.55 -20.15
CA PRO A 155 -21.48 -8.64 -20.79
C PRO A 155 -20.38 -8.76 -19.73
N SER A 156 -19.25 -9.38 -20.07
CA SER A 156 -18.13 -9.58 -19.15
C SER A 156 -17.57 -8.27 -18.56
N THR A 157 -17.83 -7.14 -19.22
CA THR A 157 -17.47 -5.80 -18.75
C THR A 157 -18.32 -5.32 -17.57
N VAL A 158 -19.49 -5.90 -17.31
CA VAL A 158 -20.42 -5.58 -16.21
C VAL A 158 -20.52 -6.78 -15.28
N SER A 159 -19.49 -6.93 -14.43
CA SER A 159 -19.30 -8.15 -13.62
C SER A 159 -19.76 -8.00 -12.17
N ARG A 160 -20.03 -6.78 -11.72
CA ARG A 160 -20.43 -6.45 -10.35
C ARG A 160 -21.69 -5.60 -10.37
N SER A 161 -22.50 -5.69 -9.32
CA SER A 161 -23.71 -4.89 -9.15
C SER A 161 -23.44 -3.38 -9.21
N VAL A 162 -22.29 -2.93 -8.69
CA VAL A 162 -21.78 -1.56 -8.81
C VAL A 162 -20.27 -1.63 -9.07
N GLN A 163 -19.78 -0.90 -10.07
CA GLN A 163 -18.36 -0.87 -10.42
C GLN A 163 -17.97 0.43 -11.12
N TYR A 164 -16.71 0.84 -10.94
CA TYR A 164 -16.14 1.95 -11.72
C TYR A 164 -15.95 1.57 -13.19
N GLY A 165 -16.31 2.51 -14.07
CA GLY A 165 -16.10 2.42 -15.51
C GLY A 165 -14.62 2.56 -15.92
N PRO A 166 -14.31 2.28 -17.20
CA PRO A 166 -12.93 2.29 -17.70
C PRO A 166 -12.25 3.66 -17.61
N HIS A 167 -12.99 4.76 -17.77
CA HIS A 167 -12.41 6.12 -17.69
C HIS A 167 -11.89 6.44 -16.29
N ILE A 168 -12.68 6.19 -15.24
CA ILE A 168 -12.24 6.39 -13.85
C ILE A 168 -11.04 5.50 -13.52
N LYS A 169 -11.10 4.22 -13.91
CA LYS A 169 -10.00 3.26 -13.70
C LYS A 169 -8.69 3.67 -14.36
N ARG A 170 -8.73 4.42 -15.48
CA ARG A 170 -7.55 4.97 -16.15
C ARG A 170 -7.10 6.30 -15.55
N LEU A 171 -8.05 7.15 -15.17
CA LEU A 171 -7.78 8.49 -14.65
C LEU A 171 -7.03 8.43 -13.31
N ILE A 172 -7.46 7.57 -12.39
CA ILE A 172 -6.84 7.43 -11.06
C ILE A 172 -5.33 7.18 -11.14
N PRO A 173 -4.84 6.10 -11.79
CA PRO A 173 -3.40 5.83 -11.85
C PRO A 173 -2.64 6.90 -12.66
N TYR A 174 -3.27 7.54 -13.65
CA TYR A 174 -2.64 8.64 -14.37
C TYR A 174 -2.38 9.84 -13.44
N LEU A 175 -3.39 10.26 -12.68
CA LEU A 175 -3.26 11.40 -11.78
C LEU A 175 -2.29 11.11 -10.63
N THR A 176 -2.35 9.92 -10.03
CA THR A 176 -1.49 9.58 -8.89
C THR A 176 -0.05 9.28 -9.28
N HIS A 177 0.20 8.56 -10.39
CA HIS A 177 1.55 8.09 -10.74
C HIS A 177 2.27 8.97 -11.75
N TYR A 178 1.56 9.59 -12.69
CA TYR A 178 2.21 10.45 -13.71
C TYR A 178 2.18 11.92 -13.32
N GLN A 179 1.03 12.41 -12.86
CA GLN A 179 0.90 13.81 -12.46
C GLN A 179 1.34 14.05 -11.01
N CYS A 180 1.52 12.99 -10.22
CA CYS A 180 1.90 13.08 -8.80
C CYS A 180 0.99 14.01 -7.99
N ILE A 181 -0.30 14.07 -8.37
CA ILE A 181 -1.32 14.83 -7.65
C ILE A 181 -1.79 13.92 -6.52
N SER A 182 -1.28 14.17 -5.31
CA SER A 182 -1.59 13.44 -4.07
C SER A 182 -2.42 14.28 -3.12
#